data_AF-A0A6G2QWZ3-F1
#
_entry.id   AF-A0A6G2QWZ3-F1
#
_cell.length_a   1.000
_cell.length_b   1.000
_cell.length_c   1.000
_cell.angle_alpha   90.00
_cell.angle_beta   90.00
_cell.angle_gamma   90.00
#
_symmetry.space_group_name_H-M   'P 1'
#
loop_
_entity.id
_entity.type
_entity.pdbx_description
1 polymer ?
#
loop_
_entity_poly.entity_id
_entity_poly.type
_entity_poly.pdbx_seq_one_letter_code
_entity_poly.pdbx_strand_id
1 'polypeptide(L)' 'ADRDEAREALAAVPGLDERTIAVIRTRALGDPDVAPPGPDVPDSWRPWRSYALNHLRAAGELEYP' A
#
# COMPACT_ATOMS: atom_id res chain seq x y z
N ALA A 1 10.57 -9.86 -8.15
CA ALA A 1 9.63 -10.65 -7.33
C ALA A 1 8.23 -10.30 -7.76
N ASP A 2 7.35 -11.29 -7.81
CA ASP A 2 5.93 -11.05 -8.10
C ASP A 2 5.29 -10.31 -6.91
N ARG A 3 4.51 -9.26 -7.21
CA ARG A 3 3.90 -8.39 -6.19
C ARG A 3 2.80 -9.13 -5.41
N ASP A 4 2.08 -10.02 -6.07
CA ASP A 4 1.01 -10.81 -5.46
C ASP A 4 1.59 -11.95 -4.65
N GLU A 5 2.65 -12.61 -5.14
CA GLU A 5 3.41 -13.59 -4.36
C GLU A 5 3.97 -12.99 -3.07
N ALA A 6 4.55 -11.78 -3.14
CA ALA A 6 5.07 -11.08 -1.97
C ALA A 6 3.96 -10.74 -0.96
N ARG A 7 2.77 -10.36 -1.43
CA ARG A 7 1.59 -10.13 -0.55
C ARG A 7 1.20 -11.42 0.15
N GLU A 8 1.13 -12.54 -0.57
CA GLU A 8 0.74 -13.84 0.00
C GLU A 8 1.75 -14.36 1.02
N ALA A 9 3.05 -14.23 0.71
CA ALA A 9 4.11 -14.61 1.64
C ALA A 9 4.04 -13.78 2.94
N LEU A 10 3.81 -12.47 2.85
CA LEU A 10 3.66 -11.61 4.03
C LEU A 10 2.37 -11.94 4.82
N ALA A 11 1.26 -12.24 4.14
CA ALA A 11 0.00 -12.61 4.79
C ALA A 11 0.08 -13.95 5.54
N ALA A 12 1.01 -14.82 5.18
CA ALA A 12 1.24 -16.09 5.89
C ALA A 12 1.98 -15.93 7.23
N VAL A 13 2.52 -14.74 7.56
CA VAL A 13 3.24 -14.50 8.82
C VAL A 13 2.24 -14.19 9.94
N PRO A 14 2.22 -15.00 11.03
CA PRO A 14 1.32 -14.73 12.16
C PRO A 14 1.56 -13.35 12.78
N GLY A 15 0.48 -12.58 12.93
CA GLY A 15 0.51 -11.25 13.55
C GLY A 15 0.74 -10.08 12.59
N LEU A 16 0.93 -10.30 11.28
CA LEU A 16 0.93 -9.23 10.28
C LEU A 16 -0.50 -8.92 9.81
N ASP A 17 -0.93 -7.68 9.96
CA ASP A 17 -2.19 -7.18 9.42
C ASP A 17 -2.02 -6.54 8.02
N GLU A 18 -3.13 -6.32 7.32
CA GLU A 18 -3.13 -5.75 5.96
C GLU A 18 -2.44 -4.39 5.89
N ARG A 19 -2.57 -3.57 6.94
CA ARG A 19 -1.92 -2.26 7.02
C ARG A 19 -0.41 -2.41 7.10
N THR A 20 0.09 -3.31 7.94
CA THR A 20 1.53 -3.58 8.10
C THR A 20 2.11 -4.16 6.82
N ILE A 21 1.40 -5.10 6.18
CA ILE A 21 1.78 -5.65 4.88
C ILE A 21 1.89 -4.54 3.83
N ALA A 22 0.90 -3.63 3.77
CA ALA A 22 0.92 -2.50 2.83
C ALA A 22 2.13 -1.58 3.06
N VAL A 23 2.49 -1.32 4.33
CA VAL A 23 3.69 -0.54 4.69
C VAL A 23 4.97 -1.23 4.22
N ILE A 24 5.13 -2.53 4.47
CA ILE A 24 6.30 -3.30 4.04
C ILE A 24 6.42 -3.28 2.51
N ARG A 25 5.33 -3.59 1.80
CA ARG A 25 5.33 -3.60 0.33
C ARG A 25 5.70 -2.24 -0.25
N THR A 26 5.14 -1.16 0.29
CA THR A 26 5.42 0.19 -0.22
C THR A 26 6.84 0.64 0.07
N ARG A 27 7.32 0.48 1.32
CA ARG A 27 8.58 1.08 1.78
C ARG A 27 9.80 0.19 1.58
N ALA A 28 9.67 -1.11 1.85
CA ALA A 28 10.79 -2.04 1.79
C ALA A 28 10.90 -2.69 0.41
N LEU A 29 9.78 -3.07 -0.20
CA LEU A 29 9.75 -3.76 -1.49
C LEU A 29 9.54 -2.82 -2.68
N GLY A 30 9.34 -1.52 -2.43
CA GLY A 30 9.19 -0.50 -3.46
C GLY A 30 7.98 -0.74 -4.36
N ASP A 31 6.86 -1.20 -3.79
CA ASP A 31 5.65 -1.49 -4.55
C ASP A 31 4.85 -0.21 -4.89
N PRO A 32 4.86 0.28 -6.15
CA PRO A 32 4.11 1.48 -6.55
C PRO A 32 2.59 1.38 -6.51
N ASP A 33 2.00 0.18 -6.42
CA ASP A 33 0.55 0.01 -6.63
C ASP A 33 -0.19 -0.57 -5.42
N VAL A 34 0.14 -0.06 -4.21
CA VAL A 34 -0.43 -0.50 -2.94
C VAL A 34 -1.28 0.60 -2.31
N ALA A 35 -2.49 0.22 -1.90
CA ALA A 35 -3.34 1.04 -1.05
C ALA A 35 -3.47 0.36 0.32
N PRO A 36 -3.19 1.06 1.45
CA PRO A 36 -3.52 0.52 2.78
C PRO A 36 -5.04 0.48 2.98
N PRO A 37 -5.55 -0.30 3.94
CA PRO A 37 -6.98 -0.32 4.25
C PRO A 37 -7.45 1.06 4.76
N GLY A 38 -8.66 1.46 4.34
CA GLY A 38 -9.31 2.71 4.75
C GLY A 38 -9.70 3.63 3.58
N PRO A 39 -8.74 4.21 2.84
CA PRO A 39 -9.04 5.11 1.73
C PRO A 39 -9.75 4.41 0.58
N ASP A 40 -10.74 5.08 0.00
CA ASP A 40 -11.31 4.71 -1.29
C ASP A 40 -10.35 5.17 -2.40
N VAL A 41 -9.74 4.21 -3.11
CA VAL A 41 -8.66 4.48 -4.06
C VAL A 41 -9.12 4.10 -5.47
N PRO A 42 -9.28 5.08 -6.39
CA PRO A 42 -9.71 4.82 -7.75
C PRO A 42 -8.80 3.85 -8.50
N ASP A 43 -9.39 2.92 -9.26
CA ASP A 43 -8.65 2.02 -10.15
C ASP A 43 -7.86 2.76 -11.24
N SER A 44 -8.29 3.97 -11.59
CA SER A 44 -7.59 4.83 -12.54
C SER A 44 -6.20 5.30 -12.06
N TRP A 45 -5.90 5.17 -10.77
CA TRP A 45 -4.57 5.49 -10.22
C TRP A 45 -3.57 4.35 -10.38
N ARG A 46 -4.00 3.17 -10.85
CA ARG A 46 -3.07 2.09 -11.19
C ARG A 46 -2.16 2.52 -12.36
N PRO A 47 -0.88 2.12 -12.37
CA PRO A 47 -0.21 1.26 -11.40
C PRO A 47 0.56 2.04 -10.31
N TRP A 48 0.11 3.24 -9.92
CA TRP A 48 0.85 4.17 -9.06
C TRP A 48 0.07 4.61 -7.80
N ARG A 49 -0.83 3.76 -7.29
CA ARG A 49 -1.66 4.08 -6.12
C ARG A 49 -0.84 4.51 -4.89
N SER A 50 0.30 3.88 -4.63
CA SER A 50 1.20 4.24 -3.52
C SER A 50 1.70 5.69 -3.66
N TYR A 51 1.97 6.14 -4.89
CA TYR A 51 2.44 7.49 -5.17
C TYR A 51 1.32 8.52 -5.02
N ALA A 52 0.14 8.25 -5.59
CA ALA A 52 -1.01 9.14 -5.45
C ALA A 52 -1.33 9.40 -3.97
N LEU A 53 -1.41 8.34 -3.16
CA LEU A 53 -1.64 8.46 -1.71
C LEU A 53 -0.53 9.25 -1.00
N ASN A 54 0.73 9.05 -1.37
CA ASN A 54 1.84 9.81 -0.79
C ASN A 54 1.81 11.29 -1.19
N HIS A 55 1.39 11.62 -2.42
CA HIS A 55 1.20 13.00 -2.85
C HIS A 55 0.04 13.68 -2.10
N LEU A 56 -1.08 12.99 -1.91
CA LEU A 56 -2.19 13.51 -1.12
C LEU A 56 -1.78 13.74 0.34
N ARG A 57 -1.03 12.82 0.96
CA ARG A 57 -0.46 13.04 2.30
C ARG A 57 0.47 14.25 2.33
N ALA A 58 1.36 14.38 1.36
CA ALA A 58 2.28 15.51 1.29
C ALA A 58 1.56 16.84 1.08
N ALA A 59 0.41 16.83 0.41
CA ALA A 59 -0.47 17.99 0.23
C ALA A 59 -1.37 18.27 1.45
N GLY A 60 -1.42 17.38 2.45
CA GLY A 60 -2.35 17.49 3.59
C GLY A 60 -3.79 17.09 3.26
N GLU A 61 -4.01 16.42 2.13
CA GLU A 61 -5.33 16.00 1.63
C GLU A 61 -5.70 14.58 2.05
N LEU A 62 -4.77 13.86 2.71
CA LEU A 62 -4.99 12.54 3.27
C LEU A 62 -4.38 12.44 4.66
N GLU A 63 -5.22 12.53 5.68
CA GLU A 63 -4.88 12.18 7.06
C GLU A 63 -5.23 10.70 7.31
N TYR A 64 -4.33 9.96 7.95
CA TYR A 64 -4.68 8.67 8.53
C TYR A 64 -5.18 8.90 9.95
N PRO A 65 -6.22 8.18 10.41
CA PRO A 65 -6.41 8.00 11.85
C PRO A 65 -5.22 7.27 12.46
#